data_AF-A0A8S3SHC6-F1
#
_entry.id   AF-A0A8S3SHC6-F1
#
_cell.length_a   1.000
_cell.length_b   1.000
_cell.length_c   1.000
_cell.angle_alpha   90.00
_cell.angle_beta   90.00
_cell.angle_gamma   90.00
#
_symmetry.space_group_name_H-M   'P 1'
#
loop_
_entity.id
_entity.type
_entity.pdbx_description
1 polymer ?
#
loop_
_entity_poly.entity_id
_entity_poly.type
_entity_poly.pdbx_seq_one_letter_code
_entity_poly.pdbx_strand_id
1 'polypeptide(L)'
;MKILNLNDGDTISYHLPLFIGDLELCCQGDVTVWNSSCKKTNKIEWPIVDGRFKALVKLVCGKNLICIEWGSELLTLTLFFHPPLFRHYVRPVYIICSDDDGYFQGPDDEDCSPQCAQEKITLAAMLIQSFTAEKCQNMDFKELHSSLSMAKTMNQVVKYSKVN
;
A
#
# COMPACT_ATOMS: atom_id res chain seq x y z
N MET A 1 -21.90 -8.04 -0.98
CA MET A 1 -20.66 -7.24 -0.78
C MET A 1 -20.38 -6.32 -1.98
N LYS A 2 -19.90 -5.07 -1.77
CA LYS A 2 -19.48 -4.12 -2.84
C LYS A 2 -18.21 -3.34 -2.48
N ILE A 3 -17.47 -2.87 -3.49
CA ILE A 3 -16.34 -1.94 -3.36
C ILE A 3 -16.80 -0.53 -3.73
N LEU A 4 -16.40 0.46 -2.93
CA LEU A 4 -16.92 1.83 -3.02
C LEU A 4 -15.99 2.81 -3.74
N ASN A 5 -14.68 2.58 -3.71
CA ASN A 5 -13.67 3.54 -4.18
C ASN A 5 -12.88 3.08 -5.41
N LEU A 6 -13.14 1.87 -5.92
CA LEU A 6 -12.46 1.28 -7.06
C LEU A 6 -13.47 0.51 -7.92
N ASN A 7 -13.29 0.54 -9.23
CA ASN A 7 -14.11 -0.18 -10.21
C ASN A 7 -13.31 -1.30 -10.90
N ASP A 8 -14.04 -2.25 -11.47
CA ASP A 8 -13.42 -3.33 -12.25
C ASP A 8 -12.77 -2.75 -13.50
N GLY A 9 -11.53 -3.14 -13.75
CA GLY A 9 -10.71 -2.64 -14.86
C GLY A 9 -9.95 -1.34 -14.57
N ASP A 10 -10.05 -0.78 -13.36
CA ASP A 10 -9.33 0.45 -13.03
C ASP A 10 -7.82 0.32 -13.19
N THR A 11 -7.20 1.41 -13.65
CA THR A 11 -5.74 1.53 -13.73
C THR A 11 -5.21 2.33 -12.55
N ILE A 12 -4.35 1.69 -11.75
CA ILE A 12 -3.76 2.23 -10.53
C ILE A 12 -2.29 2.59 -10.80
N SER A 13 -1.85 3.71 -10.25
CA SER A 13 -0.51 4.28 -10.43
C SER A 13 0.42 4.06 -9.23
N TYR A 14 -0.03 3.31 -8.22
CA TYR A 14 0.71 3.07 -6.98
C TYR A 14 0.49 1.64 -6.47
N HIS A 15 1.39 1.16 -5.62
CA HIS A 15 1.54 -0.28 -5.34
C HIS A 15 0.54 -0.85 -4.33
N LEU A 16 -0.08 -0.02 -3.49
CA LEU A 16 -0.82 -0.49 -2.32
C LEU A 16 -2.18 0.24 -2.19
N PRO A 17 -3.10 0.10 -3.15
CA PRO A 17 -4.44 0.67 -3.07
C PRO A 17 -5.18 0.28 -1.80
N LEU A 18 -5.92 1.26 -1.28
CA LEU A 18 -6.89 1.06 -0.22
C LEU A 18 -8.21 0.61 -0.87
N PHE A 19 -8.78 -0.49 -0.39
CA PHE A 19 -10.10 -0.97 -0.78
C PHE A 19 -11.07 -0.59 0.33
N ILE A 20 -12.11 0.15 -0.02
CA ILE A 20 -13.20 0.48 0.90
C ILE A 20 -14.41 -0.35 0.48
N GLY A 21 -14.78 -1.30 1.33
CA GLY A 21 -15.90 -2.20 1.07
C GLY A 21 -17.09 -1.96 1.99
N ASP A 22 -18.26 -2.33 1.50
CA ASP A 22 -19.54 -2.29 2.21
C ASP A 22 -20.25 -3.65 2.03
N LEU A 23 -20.64 -4.25 3.15
CA LEU A 23 -21.30 -5.54 3.22
C LEU A 23 -22.82 -5.41 3.27
N GLU A 24 -23.36 -4.18 3.30
CA GLU A 24 -24.79 -3.81 3.34
C GLU A 24 -25.56 -4.30 4.59
N LEU A 25 -24.99 -5.25 5.32
CA LEU A 25 -25.48 -5.81 6.57
C LEU A 25 -24.60 -5.31 7.72
N CYS A 26 -25.21 -5.03 8.88
CA CYS A 26 -24.46 -4.80 10.12
C CYS A 26 -23.87 -6.12 10.61
N CYS A 27 -22.79 -6.57 9.97
CA CYS A 27 -22.02 -7.74 10.35
C CYS A 27 -20.71 -7.36 11.04
N GLN A 28 -20.20 -8.29 11.84
CA GLN A 28 -18.89 -8.23 12.50
C GLN A 28 -18.07 -9.45 12.08
N GLY A 29 -16.76 -9.38 12.31
CA GLY A 29 -15.79 -10.41 11.92
C GLY A 29 -14.75 -9.83 10.98
N ASP A 30 -14.15 -10.68 10.15
CA ASP A 30 -13.08 -10.29 9.24
C ASP A 30 -13.44 -10.64 7.79
N VAL A 31 -12.96 -9.81 6.86
CA VAL A 31 -12.90 -10.16 5.43
C VAL A 31 -11.50 -10.65 5.11
N THR A 32 -11.41 -11.68 4.28
CA THR A 32 -10.12 -12.17 3.78
C THR A 32 -9.86 -11.61 2.40
N VAL A 33 -8.72 -10.94 2.23
CA VAL A 33 -8.35 -10.28 0.97
C VAL A 33 -7.00 -10.75 0.47
N TRP A 34 -6.89 -11.02 -0.82
CA TRP A 34 -5.62 -11.38 -1.45
C TRP A 34 -5.56 -10.96 -2.92
N ASN A 35 -4.34 -10.86 -3.44
CA ASN A 35 -4.07 -10.71 -4.86
C ASN A 35 -3.63 -12.06 -5.42
N SER A 36 -4.46 -12.70 -6.26
CA SER A 36 -4.16 -14.01 -6.82
C SER A 36 -3.11 -13.96 -7.93
N SER A 37 -2.74 -12.77 -8.40
CA SER A 37 -1.68 -12.56 -9.39
C SER A 37 -0.27 -12.48 -8.75
N CYS A 38 -0.18 -12.44 -7.42
CA CYS A 38 1.10 -12.49 -6.71
C CYS A 38 1.69 -13.91 -6.71
N LYS A 39 3.01 -14.04 -6.90
CA LYS A 39 3.72 -15.34 -6.82
C LYS A 39 3.61 -16.00 -5.44
N LYS A 40 3.56 -15.18 -4.38
CA LYS A 40 3.28 -15.60 -3.01
C LYS A 40 1.94 -14.96 -2.61
N THR A 41 0.87 -15.72 -2.76
CA THR A 41 -0.46 -15.27 -2.38
C THR A 41 -0.57 -15.34 -0.86
N ASN A 42 -0.47 -14.18 -0.21
CA ASN A 42 -0.78 -14.06 1.21
C ASN A 42 -2.23 -13.58 1.32
N LYS A 43 -3.08 -14.41 1.92
CA LYS A 43 -4.40 -14.01 2.39
C LYS A 43 -4.21 -13.18 3.66
N ILE A 44 -4.84 -12.01 3.70
CA ILE A 44 -4.77 -11.08 4.84
C ILE A 44 -6.20 -10.82 5.30
N GLU A 45 -6.42 -10.97 6.60
CA GLU A 45 -7.70 -10.69 7.24
C GLU A 45 -7.76 -9.21 7.64
N TRP A 46 -8.91 -8.59 7.39
CA TRP A 46 -9.18 -7.21 7.74
C TRP A 46 -10.51 -7.11 8.50
N PRO A 47 -10.55 -6.36 9.62
CA PRO A 47 -11.74 -6.28 10.44
C PRO A 47 -12.87 -5.55 9.74
N ILE A 48 -14.07 -6.05 9.96
CA ILE A 48 -15.33 -5.42 9.61
C ILE A 48 -15.81 -4.60 10.81
N VAL A 49 -16.02 -3.31 10.58
CA VAL A 49 -16.57 -2.37 11.57
C VAL A 49 -17.79 -1.71 10.97
N ASP A 50 -18.94 -1.83 11.64
CA ASP A 50 -20.23 -1.30 11.19
C ASP A 50 -20.61 -1.71 9.76
N GLY A 51 -20.40 -2.99 9.43
CA GLY A 51 -20.69 -3.54 8.10
C GLY A 51 -19.75 -3.09 6.98
N ARG A 52 -18.64 -2.42 7.32
CA ARG A 52 -17.64 -1.92 6.35
C ARG A 52 -16.26 -2.42 6.67
N PHE A 53 -15.41 -2.48 5.66
CA PHE A 53 -14.00 -2.82 5.83
C PHE A 53 -13.09 -1.87 5.03
N LYS A 54 -11.84 -1.80 5.46
CA LYS A 54 -10.75 -1.15 4.74
C LYS A 54 -9.60 -2.12 4.63
N ALA A 55 -9.18 -2.43 3.42
CA ALA A 55 -8.10 -3.39 3.18
C ALA A 55 -7.01 -2.79 2.29
N LEU A 56 -5.75 -3.10 2.58
CA LEU A 56 -4.61 -2.77 1.72
C LEU A 56 -4.14 -4.02 1.01
N VAL A 57 -4.03 -3.97 -0.32
CA VAL A 57 -3.59 -5.12 -1.12
C VAL A 57 -2.46 -4.69 -2.04
N LYS A 58 -1.33 -5.39 -1.95
CA LYS A 58 -0.17 -5.09 -2.80
C LYS A 58 -0.43 -5.57 -4.22
N LEU A 59 -0.22 -4.68 -5.19
CA LEU A 59 -0.31 -4.97 -6.62
C LEU A 59 1.07 -5.36 -7.20
N VAL A 60 1.04 -6.25 -8.19
CA VAL A 60 2.16 -6.55 -9.10
C VAL A 60 2.00 -5.76 -10.40
N CYS A 61 3.09 -5.46 -11.08
CA CYS A 61 3.02 -4.73 -12.36
C CYS A 61 2.15 -5.48 -13.37
N GLY A 62 1.26 -4.73 -14.05
CA GLY A 62 0.31 -5.27 -15.03
C GLY A 62 -1.03 -5.65 -14.39
N LYS A 63 -1.62 -6.75 -14.86
CA LYS A 63 -2.95 -7.21 -14.44
C LYS A 63 -2.90 -7.88 -13.06
N ASN A 64 -3.82 -7.48 -12.18
CA ASN A 64 -4.02 -8.03 -10.85
C ASN A 64 -5.46 -8.50 -10.71
N LEU A 65 -5.66 -9.72 -10.23
CA LEU A 65 -6.96 -10.23 -9.83
C LEU A 65 -7.02 -10.22 -8.29
N ILE A 66 -7.84 -9.33 -7.76
CA ILE A 66 -8.05 -9.15 -6.33
C ILE A 66 -9.28 -9.95 -5.93
N CYS A 67 -9.14 -10.74 -4.88
CA CYS A 67 -10.19 -11.58 -4.33
C CYS A 67 -10.50 -11.12 -2.91
N ILE A 68 -11.78 -10.98 -2.60
CA ILE A 68 -12.29 -10.58 -1.29
C ILE A 68 -13.36 -11.61 -0.90
N GLU A 69 -13.13 -12.29 0.21
CA GLU A 69 -13.94 -13.40 0.71
C GLU A 69 -14.53 -13.03 2.07
N TRP A 70 -15.84 -13.25 2.21
CA TRP A 70 -16.56 -13.11 3.48
C TRP A 70 -17.64 -14.19 3.58
N GLY A 71 -17.50 -15.09 4.56
CA GLY A 71 -18.38 -16.26 4.68
C GLY A 71 -18.31 -17.13 3.42
N SER A 72 -19.44 -17.25 2.71
CA SER A 72 -19.53 -17.95 1.42
C SER A 72 -19.53 -17.01 0.21
N GLU A 73 -19.49 -15.69 0.41
CA GLU A 73 -19.40 -14.72 -0.68
C GLU A 73 -17.95 -14.49 -1.11
N LEU A 74 -17.72 -14.53 -2.42
CA LEU A 74 -16.44 -14.17 -3.04
C LEU A 74 -16.69 -13.07 -4.07
N LEU A 75 -16.08 -11.91 -3.86
CA LEU A 75 -16.01 -10.83 -4.84
C LEU A 75 -14.63 -10.82 -5.49
N THR A 76 -14.61 -10.66 -6.80
CA THR A 76 -13.36 -10.49 -7.56
C THR A 76 -13.34 -9.15 -8.27
N LEU A 77 -12.18 -8.49 -8.26
CA LEU A 77 -11.93 -7.22 -8.93
C LEU A 77 -10.64 -7.29 -9.73
N THR A 78 -10.69 -6.95 -11.02
CA THR A 78 -9.50 -6.82 -11.86
C THR A 78 -8.97 -5.40 -11.80
N LEU A 79 -7.70 -5.22 -11.45
CA LEU A 79 -7.01 -3.92 -11.47
C LEU A 79 -5.74 -4.00 -12.32
N PHE A 80 -5.37 -2.90 -12.95
CA PHE A 80 -4.13 -2.79 -13.71
C PHE A 80 -3.17 -1.83 -13.01
N PHE A 81 -2.04 -2.33 -12.54
CA PHE A 81 -1.00 -1.49 -11.95
C PHE A 81 0.07 -1.14 -12.99
N HIS A 82 0.17 0.15 -13.30
CA HIS A 82 1.22 0.69 -14.15
C HIS A 82 2.06 1.69 -13.35
N PRO A 83 3.32 1.34 -12.99
CA PRO A 83 4.23 2.27 -12.35
C PRO A 83 4.39 3.50 -13.25
N PRO A 84 4.18 4.73 -12.74
CA PRO A 84 4.21 5.89 -13.60
C PRO A 84 5.65 6.30 -13.86
N LEU A 85 5.91 6.81 -15.06
CA LEU A 85 7.22 7.32 -15.44
C LEU A 85 7.34 8.78 -14.98
N PHE A 86 8.01 9.01 -13.86
CA PHE A 86 8.24 10.37 -13.36
C PHE A 86 9.64 10.87 -13.69
N ARG A 87 9.72 12.11 -14.17
CA ARG A 87 10.99 12.86 -14.29
C ARG A 87 11.58 13.18 -12.91
N HIS A 88 10.75 13.34 -11.89
CA HIS A 88 11.15 13.64 -10.52
C HIS A 88 10.45 12.69 -9.55
N TYR A 89 11.21 12.04 -8.68
CA TYR A 89 10.70 11.10 -7.69
C TYR A 89 11.36 11.35 -6.33
N VAL A 90 10.65 10.99 -5.26
CA VAL A 90 11.22 10.99 -3.91
C VAL A 90 11.93 9.65 -3.72
N ARG A 91 13.10 9.61 -3.09
CA ARG A 91 13.79 8.37 -2.75
C ARG A 91 14.07 8.35 -1.26
N PRO A 92 13.44 7.44 -0.49
CA PRO A 92 13.83 7.23 0.90
C PRO A 92 15.29 6.77 0.98
N VAL A 93 16.05 7.35 1.89
CA VAL A 93 17.44 6.98 2.15
C VAL A 93 17.56 6.64 3.63
N TYR A 94 18.14 5.48 3.93
CA TYR A 94 18.48 5.08 5.29
C TYR A 94 19.98 5.27 5.46
N ILE A 95 20.36 6.15 6.39
CA ILE A 95 21.75 6.56 6.61
C ILE A 95 22.25 5.82 7.85
N ILE A 96 23.38 5.13 7.71
CA ILE A 96 24.06 4.45 8.81
C ILE A 96 25.38 5.19 9.04
N CYS A 97 25.55 5.72 10.24
CA CYS A 97 26.77 6.42 10.62
C CYS A 97 27.95 5.45 10.76
N SER A 98 29.18 5.94 10.65
CA SER A 98 30.37 5.08 10.72
C SER A 98 30.59 4.45 12.10
N ASP A 99 30.05 5.08 13.14
CA ASP A 99 30.06 4.67 14.54
C ASP A 99 28.80 3.90 14.98
N ASP A 100 27.92 3.58 14.04
CA ASP A 100 26.64 2.91 14.29
C ASP A 100 26.61 1.52 13.61
N ASP A 101 25.95 0.55 14.24
CA ASP A 101 25.83 -0.82 13.72
C ASP A 101 24.72 -0.97 12.66
N GLY A 102 23.94 0.08 12.44
CA GLY A 102 22.88 0.19 11.45
C GLY A 102 21.55 -0.39 11.88
N TYR A 103 21.42 -0.83 13.14
CA TYR A 103 20.16 -1.39 13.64
C TYR A 103 19.07 -0.33 13.67
N PHE A 104 17.90 -0.72 13.18
CA PHE A 104 16.70 0.10 13.23
C PHE A 104 16.18 0.18 14.66
N GLN A 105 15.54 1.29 14.99
CA GLN A 105 14.92 1.45 16.31
C GLN A 105 13.73 0.51 16.45
N GLY A 106 13.76 -0.35 17.46
CA GLY A 106 12.68 -1.29 17.76
C GLY A 106 12.87 -2.01 19.08
N PRO A 107 11.86 -2.80 19.52
CA PRO A 107 11.96 -3.65 20.69
C PRO A 107 13.07 -4.71 20.55
N ASP A 108 13.65 -5.13 21.68
CA ASP A 108 14.76 -6.10 21.71
C ASP A 108 14.37 -7.49 21.17
N ASP A 109 13.06 -7.80 21.13
CA ASP A 109 12.51 -9.06 20.64
C ASP A 109 12.13 -9.05 19.15
N GLU A 110 12.37 -7.94 18.44
CA GLU A 110 12.13 -7.81 17.00
C GLU A 110 13.41 -7.83 16.16
N ASP A 111 13.30 -8.30 14.90
CA ASP A 111 14.35 -8.10 13.92
C ASP A 111 14.49 -6.59 13.61
N CYS A 112 15.64 -6.04 13.99
CA CYS A 112 16.00 -4.64 13.77
C CYS A 112 17.17 -4.51 12.79
N SER A 113 17.47 -5.55 12.01
CA SER A 113 18.53 -5.51 11.01
C SER A 113 18.31 -4.39 9.96
N PRO A 114 19.37 -3.91 9.29
CA PRO A 114 19.23 -2.96 8.18
C PRO A 114 18.26 -3.43 7.09
N GLN A 115 18.21 -4.74 6.81
CA GLN A 115 17.28 -5.32 5.84
C GLN A 115 15.82 -5.16 6.30
N CYS A 116 15.52 -5.46 7.57
CA CYS A 116 14.20 -5.20 8.14
C CYS A 116 13.85 -3.70 8.08
N ALA A 117 14.81 -2.82 8.38
CA ALA A 117 14.66 -1.38 8.24
C ALA A 117 14.21 -0.99 6.83
N GLN A 118 14.88 -1.51 5.80
CA GLN A 118 14.52 -1.26 4.41
C GLN A 118 13.11 -1.76 4.08
N GLU A 119 12.70 -2.93 4.54
CA GLU A 119 11.34 -3.45 4.31
C GLU A 119 10.28 -2.58 4.98
N LYS A 120 10.50 -2.20 6.26
CA LYS A 120 9.63 -1.30 7.03
C LYS A 120 9.53 0.08 6.36
N ILE A 121 10.65 0.68 5.95
CA ILE A 121 10.69 1.99 5.26
C ILE A 121 9.99 1.91 3.91
N THR A 122 10.19 0.82 3.15
CA THR A 122 9.54 0.62 1.85
C THR A 122 8.03 0.51 2.02
N LEU A 123 7.55 -0.22 3.04
CA LEU A 123 6.14 -0.28 3.37
C LEU A 123 5.57 1.08 3.76
N ALA A 124 6.25 1.82 4.63
CA ALA A 124 5.86 3.17 5.03
C ALA A 124 5.76 4.11 3.82
N ALA A 125 6.72 4.06 2.91
CA ALA A 125 6.70 4.84 1.67
C ALA A 125 5.47 4.51 0.80
N MET A 126 5.14 3.22 0.64
CA MET A 126 3.94 2.79 -0.08
C MET A 126 2.66 3.30 0.59
N LEU A 127 2.56 3.24 1.92
CA LEU A 127 1.42 3.75 2.67
C LEU A 127 1.23 5.26 2.48
N ILE A 128 2.31 6.04 2.55
CA ILE A 128 2.27 7.49 2.32
C ILE A 128 1.78 7.78 0.89
N GLN A 129 2.28 7.04 -0.11
CA GLN A 129 1.81 7.19 -1.49
C GLN A 129 0.32 6.90 -1.61
N SER A 130 -0.17 5.79 -1.04
CA SER A 130 -1.57 5.42 -1.09
C SER A 130 -2.45 6.47 -0.43
N PHE A 131 -2.10 6.90 0.78
CA PHE A 131 -2.83 7.96 1.47
C PHE A 131 -2.87 9.25 0.66
N THR A 132 -1.75 9.64 0.06
CA THR A 132 -1.67 10.84 -0.78
C THR A 132 -2.52 10.71 -2.03
N ALA A 133 -2.51 9.55 -2.69
CA ALA A 133 -3.34 9.29 -3.88
C ALA A 133 -4.84 9.38 -3.56
N GLU A 134 -5.28 8.74 -2.47
CA GLU A 134 -6.67 8.79 -1.99
C GLU A 134 -7.10 10.23 -1.65
N LYS A 135 -6.23 11.01 -0.99
CA LYS A 135 -6.54 12.41 -0.69
C LYS A 135 -6.62 13.26 -1.95
N CYS A 136 -5.70 13.10 -2.89
CA CYS A 136 -5.69 13.87 -4.14
C CYS A 136 -6.92 13.62 -5.00
N GLN A 137 -7.48 12.41 -5.01
CA GLN A 137 -8.74 12.12 -5.72
C GLN A 137 -9.95 12.89 -5.15
N ASN A 138 -9.90 13.26 -3.87
CA ASN A 138 -10.97 13.93 -3.16
C ASN A 138 -10.79 15.46 -3.07
N MET A 139 -9.75 16.04 -3.68
CA MET A 139 -9.42 17.47 -3.58
C MET A 139 -9.75 18.25 -4.87
N ASP A 140 -10.25 19.47 -4.71
CA ASP A 140 -10.41 20.44 -5.80
C ASP A 140 -9.05 21.01 -6.25
N PHE A 141 -8.97 21.42 -7.52
CA PHE A 141 -7.74 21.74 -8.26
C PHE A 141 -6.73 22.69 -7.58
N LYS A 142 -7.15 23.54 -6.62
CA LYS A 142 -6.27 24.47 -5.90
C LYS A 142 -5.44 23.79 -4.79
N GLU A 143 -5.95 22.73 -4.17
CA GLU A 143 -5.25 21.98 -3.11
C GLU A 143 -4.26 20.95 -3.70
N LEU A 144 -4.42 20.65 -5.00
CA LEU A 144 -3.60 19.72 -5.76
C LEU A 144 -2.14 20.18 -5.88
N HIS A 145 -1.88 21.50 -5.96
CA HIS A 145 -0.54 22.01 -6.25
C HIS A 145 0.46 21.82 -5.08
N SER A 146 0.00 21.87 -3.83
CA SER A 146 0.81 21.55 -2.65
C SER A 146 1.01 20.04 -2.53
N SER A 147 -0.05 19.28 -2.76
CA SER A 147 -0.10 17.81 -2.63
C SER A 147 0.69 17.08 -3.71
N LEU A 148 0.77 17.63 -4.93
CA LEU A 148 1.57 17.08 -6.05
C LEU A 148 3.08 17.05 -5.76
N SER A 149 3.58 17.93 -4.88
CA SER A 149 4.98 17.89 -4.42
C SER A 149 5.25 16.61 -3.62
N MET A 150 4.29 16.18 -2.79
CA MET A 150 4.31 14.95 -1.98
C MET A 150 3.88 13.71 -2.77
N ALA A 151 2.99 13.85 -3.77
CA ALA A 151 2.46 12.77 -4.60
C ALA A 151 3.44 12.28 -5.69
N LYS A 152 4.64 12.86 -5.77
CA LYS A 152 5.72 12.26 -6.56
C LYS A 152 5.95 10.86 -6.05
N THR A 153 5.92 9.87 -6.93
CA THR A 153 6.11 8.48 -6.52
C THR A 153 7.43 8.34 -5.76
N MET A 154 7.36 7.83 -4.54
CA MET A 154 8.50 7.34 -3.81
C MET A 154 9.05 6.14 -4.57
N ASN A 155 10.26 6.27 -5.09
CA ASN A 155 11.00 5.18 -5.71
C ASN A 155 11.36 4.18 -4.59
N GLN A 156 10.93 2.93 -4.76
CA GLN A 156 11.04 1.85 -3.79
C GLN A 156 12.47 1.40 -3.49
N VAL A 157 13.48 2.00 -4.12
CA VAL A 157 14.87 1.71 -3.84
C VAL A 157 15.33 2.56 -2.65
N VAL A 158 15.19 2.00 -1.44
CA VAL A 158 15.97 2.46 -0.28
C VAL A 158 17.43 2.20 -0.60
N LYS A 159 18.23 3.26 -0.63
CA LYS A 159 19.69 3.14 -0.72
C LYS A 159 20.28 3.29 0.66
N TYR A 160 21.23 2.43 0.97
CA TYR A 160 22.13 2.61 2.11
C TYR A 160 23.29 3.48 1.66
N SER A 161 23.69 4.41 2.51
CA SER A 161 25.00 5.06 2.39
C SER A 161 25.65 5.02 3.76
N LYS A 162 26.81 4.36 3.84
CA LYS A 162 27.70 4.49 4.98
C LYS A 162 28.50 5.77 4.78
N VAL A 163 28.36 6.71 5.72
CA VAL A 163 29.13 7.96 5.68
C VAL A 163 30.47 7.65 6.34
N ASN A 164 31.55 7.72 5.57
CA ASN A 164 32.92 7.54 6.05
C ASN A 164 33.45 8.80 6.71
#